data_AF-A0A353PWQ9-F1
#
_entry.id   AF-A0A353PWQ9-F1
#
_cell.length_a   1.000
_cell.length_b   1.000
_cell.length_c   1.000
_cell.angle_alpha   90.00
_cell.angle_beta   90.00
_cell.angle_gamma   90.00
#
_symmetry.space_group_name_H-M   'P 1'
#
loop_
_entity.id
_entity.type
_entity.pdbx_description
1 polymer ?
#
loop_
_entity_poly.entity_id
_entity_poly.type
_entity_poly.pdbx_seq_one_letter_code
_entity_poly.pdbx_strand_id
1 'polypeptide(L)'
;MFDEYKKHQKKIFDNFEMLPRDFCKIDTVGDIKTVFPNKLLEKIFNISPNISFDFGITTHTTNACVIKSIFSWEDVGNWDSFSSLFTPPTEKIVEIEGKNNFIYSDIPVALCGVENLSVIIKNGEALILQKGRGELVKDAFNVLKNQNGDE
;
A
#
# COMPACT_ATOMS: atom_id res chain seq x y z
N MET A 1 -6.03 24.37 6.89
CA MET A 1 -5.14 23.37 6.27
C MET A 1 -3.84 24.01 5.77
N PHE A 2 -3.85 24.97 4.84
CA PHE A 2 -2.62 25.65 4.40
C PHE A 2 -1.86 26.34 5.55
N ASP A 3 -2.58 26.96 6.49
CA ASP A 3 -1.95 27.56 7.68
C ASP A 3 -1.26 26.53 8.58
N GLU A 4 -1.80 25.32 8.67
CA GLU A 4 -1.18 24.22 9.42
C GLU A 4 0.12 23.77 8.75
N TYR A 5 0.15 23.68 7.42
CA TYR A 5 1.38 23.44 6.66
C TYR A 5 2.39 24.57 6.86
N LYS A 6 1.97 25.83 6.78
CA LYS A 6 2.86 26.98 7.00
C LYS A 6 3.49 26.98 8.39
N LYS A 7 2.74 26.53 9.40
CA LYS A 7 3.16 26.47 10.81
C LYS A 7 4.03 25.25 11.13
N HIS A 8 3.63 24.06 10.67
CA HIS A 8 4.23 22.78 11.08
C HIS A 8 5.15 22.17 10.02
N GLN A 9 4.94 22.48 8.74
CA GLN A 9 5.70 21.94 7.60
C GLN A 9 6.10 23.05 6.62
N LYS A 10 6.71 24.12 7.13
CA LYS A 10 7.02 25.35 6.36
C LYS A 10 7.79 25.06 5.06
N LYS A 11 8.76 24.14 5.09
CA LYS A 11 9.54 23.79 3.89
C LYS A 11 8.67 23.17 2.79
N ILE A 12 7.70 22.32 3.15
CA ILE A 12 6.73 21.79 2.19
C ILE A 12 5.86 22.92 1.67
N PHE A 13 5.34 23.78 2.57
CA PHE A 13 4.52 24.93 2.17
C PHE A 13 5.24 25.83 1.17
N ASP A 14 6.45 26.30 1.50
CA ASP A 14 7.23 27.20 0.65
C ASP A 14 7.53 26.57 -0.72
N ASN A 15 7.94 25.29 -0.75
CA ASN A 15 8.26 24.58 -1.98
C ASN A 15 7.07 24.51 -2.95
N PHE A 16 5.85 24.29 -2.43
CA PHE A 16 4.64 24.16 -3.25
C PHE A 16 3.94 25.51 -3.50
N GLU A 17 4.15 26.52 -2.64
CA GLU A 17 3.63 27.89 -2.86
C GLU A 17 4.24 28.54 -4.11
N MET A 18 5.47 28.16 -4.46
CA MET A 18 6.16 28.67 -5.65
C MET A 18 5.63 28.11 -6.98
N LEU A 19 4.69 27.16 -6.95
CA LEU A 19 4.13 26.56 -8.17
C LEU A 19 3.22 27.55 -8.91
N PRO A 20 3.45 27.77 -10.23
CA PRO A 20 2.48 28.46 -11.08
C PRO A 20 1.11 27.78 -11.00
N ARG A 21 0.01 28.53 -11.13
CA ARG A 21 -1.35 27.94 -11.04
C ARG A 21 -1.66 26.96 -12.18
N ASP A 22 -0.93 27.07 -13.28
CA ASP A 22 -0.97 26.25 -14.49
C ASP A 22 0.21 25.26 -14.58
N PHE A 23 0.85 24.94 -13.45
CA PHE A 23 2.01 24.05 -13.39
C PHE A 23 1.75 22.61 -13.86
N CYS A 24 0.51 22.20 -14.06
CA CYS A 24 0.19 20.84 -14.47
C CYS A 24 -0.90 20.83 -15.54
N LYS A 25 -0.79 19.88 -16.46
CA LYS A 25 -1.90 19.58 -17.37
C LYS A 25 -2.93 18.79 -16.58
N ILE A 26 -4.14 19.33 -16.51
CA ILE A 26 -5.31 18.61 -15.99
C ILE A 26 -6.04 18.04 -17.20
N ASP A 27 -6.26 16.74 -17.19
CA ASP A 27 -7.06 16.03 -18.21
C ASP A 27 -8.10 15.15 -17.53
N THR A 28 -8.89 14.41 -18.31
CA THR A 28 -9.81 13.40 -17.79
C THR A 28 -9.48 12.05 -18.41
N VAL A 29 -9.20 11.03 -17.58
CA VAL A 29 -9.06 9.65 -18.02
C VAL A 29 -10.30 8.89 -17.58
N GLY A 30 -11.19 8.58 -18.53
CA GLY A 30 -12.54 8.12 -18.22
C GLY A 30 -13.35 9.21 -17.52
N ASP A 31 -13.81 8.94 -16.29
CA ASP A 31 -14.54 9.89 -15.44
C ASP A 31 -13.66 10.57 -14.39
N ILE A 32 -12.35 10.29 -14.39
CA ILE A 32 -11.43 10.75 -13.36
C ILE A 32 -10.64 11.93 -13.88
N LYS A 33 -10.72 13.07 -13.17
CA LYS A 33 -9.80 14.18 -13.40
C LYS A 33 -8.39 13.76 -13.00
N THR A 34 -7.47 13.85 -13.93
CA THR A 34 -6.09 13.41 -13.76
C THR A 34 -5.15 14.60 -13.90
N VAL A 35 -4.23 14.71 -12.96
CA VAL A 35 -3.15 15.69 -12.99
C VAL A 35 -1.90 15.00 -13.50
N PHE A 36 -1.36 15.47 -14.62
CA PHE A 36 -0.11 14.95 -15.14
C PHE A 36 1.07 15.74 -14.57
N PRO A 37 1.98 15.08 -13.83
CA PRO A 37 3.17 15.74 -13.30
C PRO A 37 4.02 16.25 -14.46
N ASN A 38 4.57 17.44 -14.30
CA ASN A 38 5.62 17.94 -15.18
C ASN A 38 6.97 17.95 -14.44
N LYS A 39 8.04 18.25 -15.17
CA LYS A 39 9.41 18.31 -14.62
C LYS A 39 9.54 19.25 -13.41
N LEU A 40 8.74 20.32 -13.34
CA LEU A 40 8.77 21.25 -12.21
C LEU A 40 8.19 20.60 -10.95
N LEU A 41 7.06 19.91 -11.08
CA LEU A 41 6.43 19.20 -9.97
C LEU A 41 7.35 18.10 -9.43
N GLU A 42 7.96 17.30 -10.32
CA GLU A 42 8.95 16.29 -9.94
C GLU A 42 10.11 16.89 -9.13
N LYS A 43 10.67 18.02 -9.59
CA LYS A 43 11.76 18.71 -8.88
C LYS A 43 11.33 19.14 -7.48
N ILE A 44 10.11 19.65 -7.33
CA ILE A 44 9.56 20.11 -6.05
C ILE A 44 9.33 18.96 -5.09
N PHE A 45 8.80 17.82 -5.57
CA PHE A 45 8.69 16.61 -4.75
C PHE A 45 10.07 16.15 -4.26
N ASN A 46 11.08 16.13 -5.14
CA ASN A 46 12.44 15.68 -4.78
C ASN A 46 13.14 16.54 -3.71
N ILE A 47 12.88 17.85 -3.67
CA ILE A 47 13.49 18.75 -2.66
C ILE A 47 12.65 18.86 -1.38
N SER A 48 11.44 18.29 -1.38
CA SER A 48 10.53 18.36 -0.25
C SER A 48 10.82 17.24 0.76
N PRO A 49 10.65 17.49 2.06
CA PRO A 49 10.76 16.44 3.07
C PRO A 49 9.84 15.26 2.79
N ASN A 50 10.38 14.03 2.89
CA ASN A 50 9.60 12.80 2.87
C ASN A 50 9.07 12.53 4.29
N ILE A 51 7.86 13.01 4.55
CA ILE A 51 7.18 12.94 5.85
C ILE A 51 5.70 12.66 5.63
N SER A 52 5.12 11.78 6.45
CA SER A 52 3.68 11.52 6.37
C SER A 52 2.87 12.72 6.87
N PHE A 53 1.64 12.86 6.36
CA PHE A 53 0.73 13.91 6.82
C PHE A 53 0.43 13.78 8.32
N ASP A 54 0.21 12.56 8.80
CA ASP A 54 -0.10 12.30 10.20
C ASP A 54 1.00 12.80 11.14
N PHE A 55 2.24 12.43 10.84
CA PHE A 55 3.38 12.86 11.64
C PHE A 55 3.71 14.34 11.44
N GLY A 56 3.53 14.86 10.21
CA GLY A 56 3.90 16.23 9.89
C GLY A 56 2.89 17.29 10.33
N ILE A 57 1.60 16.95 10.40
CA ILE A 57 0.49 17.87 10.65
C ILE A 57 -0.42 17.36 11.76
N THR A 58 -0.99 16.16 11.63
CA THR A 58 -2.08 15.69 12.51
C THR A 58 -1.66 15.59 13.98
N THR A 59 -0.42 15.17 14.26
CA THR A 59 0.14 15.08 15.62
C THR A 59 0.34 16.44 16.30
N HIS A 60 0.38 17.53 15.53
CA HIS A 60 0.73 18.86 16.01
C HIS A 60 -0.43 19.86 15.98
N THR A 61 -1.43 19.61 15.14
CA THR A 61 -2.55 20.53 14.96
C THR A 61 -3.46 20.53 16.19
N THR A 62 -3.91 21.72 16.59
CA THR A 62 -4.95 21.89 17.61
C THR A 62 -6.33 22.07 16.99
N ASN A 63 -6.42 22.09 15.65
CA ASN A 63 -7.64 22.30 14.89
C ASN A 63 -8.05 21.02 14.16
N ALA A 64 -8.34 19.99 14.95
CA ALA A 64 -8.80 18.69 14.46
C ALA A 64 -10.20 18.37 15.00
N CYS A 65 -11.00 17.71 14.16
CA CYS A 65 -12.24 17.06 14.57
C CYS A 65 -12.27 15.65 13.98
N VAL A 66 -12.96 14.73 14.65
CA VAL A 66 -13.10 13.34 14.22
C VAL A 66 -14.57 13.02 14.10
N ILE A 67 -14.97 12.44 12.98
CA ILE A 67 -16.33 11.93 12.77
C ILE A 67 -16.24 10.41 12.76
N LYS A 68 -17.06 9.76 13.60
CA LYS A 68 -17.10 8.31 13.66
C LYS A 68 -17.69 7.76 12.36
N SER A 69 -16.99 6.79 11.74
CA SER A 69 -17.53 6.07 10.60
C SER A 69 -18.73 5.21 11.01
N ILE A 70 -19.70 5.09 10.10
CA ILE A 70 -20.84 4.16 10.24
C ILE A 70 -20.61 2.82 9.54
N PHE A 71 -19.43 2.66 8.94
CA PHE A 71 -19.01 1.49 8.19
C PHE A 71 -17.70 0.93 8.75
N SER A 72 -17.49 -0.38 8.52
CA SER A 72 -16.23 -1.06 8.80
C SER A 72 -15.21 -0.72 7.72
N TRP A 73 -13.96 -0.53 8.12
CA TRP A 73 -12.85 -0.25 7.22
C TRP A 73 -11.61 -1.02 7.67
N GLU A 74 -10.87 -1.56 6.70
CA GLU A 74 -9.57 -2.21 6.88
C GLU A 74 -8.68 -1.79 5.72
N ASP A 75 -7.45 -1.35 6.01
CA ASP A 75 -6.49 -0.81 5.02
C ASP A 75 -5.83 -1.89 4.15
N VAL A 76 -6.08 -3.17 4.47
CA VAL A 76 -5.48 -4.34 3.80
C VAL A 76 -3.95 -4.19 3.63
N GLY A 77 -3.27 -3.81 4.70
CA GLY A 77 -1.84 -3.47 4.67
C GLY A 77 -0.87 -4.65 4.69
N ASN A 78 -1.37 -5.88 4.86
CA ASN A 78 -0.56 -7.09 4.87
C ASN A 78 -1.36 -8.31 4.39
N TRP A 79 -0.66 -9.43 4.19
CA TRP A 79 -1.26 -10.68 3.69
C TRP A 79 -2.19 -11.37 4.70
N ASP A 80 -2.03 -11.12 6.00
CA ASP A 80 -2.95 -11.64 7.01
C ASP A 80 -4.32 -10.95 6.89
N SER A 81 -4.35 -9.62 6.79
CA SER A 81 -5.57 -8.84 6.51
C SER A 81 -6.21 -9.22 5.18
N PHE A 82 -5.40 -9.51 4.15
CA PHE A 82 -5.96 -10.02 2.90
C PHE A 82 -6.62 -11.39 3.09
N SER A 83 -5.98 -12.29 3.84
CA SER A 83 -6.48 -13.64 4.09
C SER A 83 -7.74 -13.69 4.94
N SER A 84 -7.98 -12.70 5.81
CA SER A 84 -9.18 -12.61 6.63
C SER A 84 -10.39 -12.09 5.86
N LEU A 85 -10.17 -11.24 4.85
CA LEU A 85 -11.22 -10.59 4.08
C LEU A 85 -11.62 -11.37 2.84
N PHE A 86 -10.70 -12.13 2.25
CA PHE A 86 -10.93 -12.79 0.98
C PHE A 86 -11.24 -14.28 1.16
N THR A 87 -12.26 -14.78 0.46
CA THR A 87 -12.53 -16.22 0.34
C THR A 87 -12.17 -16.67 -1.07
N PRO A 88 -11.11 -17.48 -1.25
CA PRO A 88 -10.71 -17.95 -2.57
C PRO A 88 -11.71 -18.98 -3.12
N PRO A 89 -11.86 -19.07 -4.45
CA PRO A 89 -12.64 -20.13 -5.07
C PRO A 89 -12.03 -21.50 -4.75
N THR A 90 -12.83 -22.41 -4.20
CA THR A 90 -12.38 -23.68 -3.61
C THR A 90 -12.15 -24.81 -4.61
N GLU A 91 -12.56 -24.65 -5.87
CA GLU A 91 -12.70 -25.76 -6.83
C GLU A 91 -11.39 -26.47 -7.22
N LYS A 92 -10.21 -25.97 -6.83
CA LYS A 92 -8.90 -26.54 -7.18
C LYS A 92 -7.93 -26.66 -6.01
N ILE A 93 -8.43 -26.63 -4.76
CA ILE A 93 -7.59 -26.68 -3.56
C ILE A 93 -7.83 -28.03 -2.85
N VAL A 94 -6.74 -28.76 -2.59
CA VAL A 94 -6.74 -29.99 -1.81
C VAL A 94 -5.99 -29.76 -0.50
N GLU A 95 -6.57 -30.20 0.60
CA GLU A 95 -5.94 -30.11 1.91
C GLU A 95 -6.05 -31.46 2.63
N ILE A 96 -4.91 -32.09 2.95
CA ILE A 96 -4.81 -33.37 3.63
C ILE A 96 -4.09 -33.13 4.96
N GLU A 97 -4.75 -33.38 6.09
CA GLU A 97 -4.16 -33.09 7.42
C GLU A 97 -3.67 -31.63 7.56
N GLY A 98 -4.29 -30.70 6.83
CA GLY A 98 -3.98 -29.27 6.92
C GLY A 98 -4.96 -28.51 7.81
N LYS A 99 -4.49 -27.38 8.36
CA LYS A 99 -5.30 -26.56 9.28
C LYS A 99 -5.00 -25.08 9.17
N ASN A 100 -6.05 -24.26 9.14
CA ASN A 100 -5.95 -22.79 9.15
C ASN A 100 -5.04 -22.22 8.04
N ASN A 101 -5.03 -22.85 6.87
CA ASN A 101 -4.30 -22.33 5.73
C ASN A 101 -5.17 -21.37 4.91
N PHE A 102 -4.53 -20.47 4.18
CA PHE A 102 -5.16 -19.60 3.19
C PHE A 102 -4.47 -19.85 1.85
N ILE A 103 -5.24 -20.15 0.80
CA ILE A 103 -4.70 -20.48 -0.51
C ILE A 103 -5.35 -19.57 -1.56
N TYR A 104 -4.58 -18.65 -2.14
CA TYR A 104 -5.01 -17.82 -3.26
C TYR A 104 -4.16 -18.17 -4.48
N SER A 105 -4.71 -18.98 -5.40
CA SER A 105 -3.94 -19.56 -6.50
C SER A 105 -4.71 -19.53 -7.82
N ASP A 106 -4.02 -19.27 -8.93
CA ASP A 106 -4.53 -19.48 -10.30
C ASP A 106 -4.31 -20.91 -10.83
N ILE A 107 -3.53 -21.72 -10.12
CA ILE A 107 -3.29 -23.16 -10.39
C ILE A 107 -3.82 -24.05 -9.26
N PRO A 108 -4.03 -25.36 -9.49
CA PRO A 108 -4.33 -26.30 -8.41
C PRO A 108 -3.21 -26.37 -7.36
N VAL A 109 -3.58 -26.46 -6.08
CA VAL A 109 -2.65 -26.53 -4.95
C VAL A 109 -3.09 -27.63 -3.99
N ALA A 110 -2.13 -28.43 -3.53
CA ALA A 110 -2.32 -29.41 -2.47
C ALA A 110 -1.46 -29.05 -1.26
N LEU A 111 -2.07 -28.96 -0.08
CA LEU A 111 -1.38 -28.81 1.20
C LEU A 111 -1.53 -30.08 2.02
N CYS A 112 -0.41 -30.68 2.41
CA CYS A 112 -0.39 -31.96 3.14
C CYS A 112 0.38 -31.82 4.45
N GLY A 113 -0.28 -32.02 5.60
CA GLY A 113 0.35 -32.02 6.92
C GLY A 113 0.89 -30.66 7.38
N VAL A 114 0.37 -29.55 6.83
CA VAL A 114 0.85 -28.19 7.12
C VAL A 114 -0.26 -27.33 7.70
N GLU A 115 0.10 -26.39 8.56
CA GLU A 115 -0.86 -25.50 9.20
C GLU A 115 -0.38 -24.05 9.29
N ASN A 116 -1.35 -23.14 9.40
CA ASN A 116 -1.14 -21.71 9.59
C ASN A 116 -0.31 -21.05 8.48
N LEU A 117 -0.52 -21.46 7.22
CA LEU A 117 0.15 -20.87 6.06
C LEU A 117 -0.77 -19.95 5.26
N SER A 118 -0.18 -18.95 4.62
CA SER A 118 -0.75 -18.22 3.50
C SER A 118 0.07 -18.60 2.26
N VAL A 119 -0.61 -19.14 1.26
CA VAL A 119 -0.04 -19.59 -0.01
C VAL A 119 -0.68 -18.79 -1.12
N ILE A 120 0.11 -17.95 -1.77
CA ILE A 120 -0.30 -17.06 -2.83
C ILE A 120 0.46 -17.45 -4.08
N ILE A 121 -0.25 -17.89 -5.12
CA ILE A 121 0.34 -18.22 -6.42
C ILE A 121 -0.40 -17.44 -7.49
N LYS A 122 0.29 -16.52 -8.15
CA LYS A 122 -0.32 -15.67 -9.17
C LYS A 122 0.70 -15.28 -10.21
N ASN A 123 0.29 -15.31 -11.48
CA ASN A 123 1.12 -14.84 -12.60
C ASN A 123 2.50 -15.53 -12.68
N GLY A 124 2.58 -16.80 -12.26
CA GLY A 124 3.83 -17.57 -12.25
C GLY A 124 4.74 -17.33 -11.05
N GLU A 125 4.35 -16.48 -10.10
CA GLU A 125 5.08 -16.23 -8.87
C GLU A 125 4.40 -16.90 -7.67
N ALA A 126 5.20 -17.31 -6.68
CA ALA A 126 4.71 -17.97 -5.47
C ALA A 126 5.24 -17.27 -4.22
N LEU A 127 4.33 -16.97 -3.31
CA LEU A 127 4.61 -16.51 -1.95
C LEU A 127 4.00 -17.51 -0.97
N ILE A 128 4.84 -18.09 -0.13
CA ILE A 128 4.44 -18.99 0.95
C ILE A 128 4.97 -18.39 2.24
N LEU A 129 4.07 -18.05 3.16
CA LEU A 129 4.44 -17.52 4.47
C LEU A 129 3.62 -18.16 5.57
N GLN A 130 4.18 -18.19 6.76
CA GLN A 130 3.40 -18.47 7.97
C GLN A 130 2.50 -17.26 8.26
N LYS A 131 1.23 -17.50 8.59
CA LYS A 131 0.31 -16.46 9.05
C LYS A 131 0.87 -15.76 10.28
N GLY A 132 0.70 -14.44 10.35
CA GLY A 132 1.28 -13.59 11.38
C GLY A 132 2.75 -13.23 11.18
N ARG A 133 3.36 -13.63 10.05
CA ARG A 133 4.75 -13.29 9.65
C ARG A 133 4.81 -12.39 8.41
N GLY A 134 3.78 -11.56 8.20
CA GLY A 134 3.67 -10.69 7.03
C GLY A 134 4.82 -9.68 6.87
N GLU A 135 5.54 -9.36 7.95
CA GLU A 135 6.71 -8.48 7.94
C GLU A 135 7.84 -9.00 7.04
N LEU A 136 8.01 -10.33 6.95
CA LEU A 136 9.09 -10.98 6.21
C LEU A 136 8.95 -10.83 4.69
N VAL A 137 7.77 -10.45 4.21
CA VAL A 137 7.50 -10.31 2.77
C VAL A 137 8.33 -9.18 2.17
N LYS A 138 8.58 -8.10 2.93
CA LYS A 138 9.45 -7.01 2.49
C LYS A 138 10.89 -7.48 2.32
N ASP A 139 11.37 -8.32 3.24
CA ASP A 139 12.73 -8.87 3.17
C ASP A 139 12.88 -9.80 1.97
N ALA A 140 11.91 -10.69 1.75
CA ALA A 140 11.88 -11.57 0.58
C ALA A 140 11.85 -10.77 -0.74
N PHE A 141 11.03 -9.72 -0.81
CA PHE A 141 10.97 -8.83 -1.97
C PHE A 141 12.33 -8.16 -2.25
N ASN A 142 12.98 -7.61 -1.23
CA ASN A 142 14.27 -6.96 -1.37
C ASN A 142 15.35 -7.93 -1.88
N VAL A 143 15.35 -9.17 -1.40
CA VAL A 143 16.28 -10.21 -1.88
C VAL A 143 16.04 -10.53 -3.36
N LEU A 144 14.78 -10.73 -3.77
CA LEU A 144 14.44 -11.00 -5.18
C LEU A 144 14.77 -9.83 -6.10
N LYS A 145 14.47 -8.59 -5.67
CA LYS A 145 14.81 -7.37 -6.42
C LYS A 145 16.32 -7.31 -6.70
N ASN A 146 17.15 -7.56 -5.69
CA ASN A 146 18.61 -7.54 -5.84
C ASN A 146 19.15 -8.67 -6.73
N GLN A 147 18.46 -9.81 -6.82
CA GLN A 147 18.87 -10.92 -7.67
C GLN A 147 18.55 -10.68 -9.16
N ASN A 148 17.45 -9.99 -9.45
CA ASN A 148 17.01 -9.72 -10.81
C ASN A 148 17.72 -8.53 -11.47
N GLY A 149 18.53 -7.78 -10.71
CA GLY A 149 19.30 -6.64 -11.24
C GLY A 149 18.46 -5.41 -11.58
N ASP A 150 17.22 -5.36 -11.11
CA ASP A 150 16.35 -4.19 -11.24
C ASP A 150 16.74 -3.17 -10.17
N GLU A 151 17.59 -2.18 -10.51
CA GLU A 151 17.73 -0.95 -9.70
C GLU A 151 16.48 -0.07 -9.82
#